data_AF-A0A453IK67-F1
#
_entry.id   AF-A0A453IK67-F1
#
_cell.length_a   1.000
_cell.length_b   1.000
_cell.length_c   1.000
_cell.angle_alpha   90.00
_cell.angle_beta   90.00
_cell.angle_gamma   90.00
#
_symmetry.space_group_name_H-M   'P 1'
#
loop_
_entity.id
_entity.type
_entity.pdbx_description
1 polymer ?
#
loop_
_entity_poly.entity_id
_entity_poly.type
_entity_poly.pdbx_seq_one_letter_code
_entity_poly.pdbx_strand_id
1 'polypeptide(L)'
;AARPSLRRIRARKAPSGRSPKDTKPTRHPAPPPKRRMPRSLAGDLTDPEMAQPYMKKDDDDSDIEYSPFFGIEKGAVLQEARAFHDPQLDARRCSQVITKLLYLINQGESFTKVEATEVFFAVTKLFQSNDAGLRRLVYLMIKELSPSSDEVFIVTSSLMKDMNSKTDMYRANAIRVLCRIIDGNLLTQIERYLKQAIVDKNPVVASAALVSGIHLLQANPEIVKRWSNEVQEAVQSRAALVQFHGLALLHQTRQNDRLAVSKLVSSLTRGSVRSPLAQCLLIRYTSQVTYIYLYWTLAE
;
A
#
# COMPACT_ATOMS: atom_id res chain seq x y z
N ALA A 1 -7.36 25.43 52.24
CA ALA A 1 -8.30 24.31 52.24
C ALA A 1 -9.72 24.84 52.06
N ALA A 2 -10.36 24.59 50.91
CA ALA A 2 -11.82 24.63 50.71
C ALA A 2 -12.16 24.15 49.30
N ARG A 3 -13.24 23.39 49.20
CA ARG A 3 -13.72 22.57 48.09
C ARG A 3 -14.52 23.37 47.02
N PRO A 4 -14.81 22.75 45.85
CA PRO A 4 -15.38 23.39 44.66
C PRO A 4 -16.92 23.33 44.62
N SER A 5 -17.60 24.17 43.82
CA SER A 5 -18.92 23.82 43.27
C SER A 5 -19.47 24.75 42.17
N LEU A 6 -20.02 24.07 41.15
CA LEU A 6 -21.26 24.38 40.41
C LEU A 6 -21.33 25.58 39.44
N ARG A 7 -21.38 25.25 38.14
CA ARG A 7 -22.47 25.74 37.26
C ARG A 7 -22.93 24.65 36.29
N ARG A 8 -24.12 24.10 36.59
CA ARG A 8 -24.97 23.30 35.70
C ARG A 8 -25.46 24.19 34.55
N ILE A 9 -25.26 23.77 33.31
CA ILE A 9 -26.01 24.30 32.16
C ILE A 9 -27.22 23.38 31.95
N ARG A 10 -28.41 23.99 32.01
CA ARG A 10 -29.73 23.35 31.85
C ARG A 10 -30.02 23.06 30.37
N ALA A 11 -30.75 21.97 30.18
CA ALA A 11 -31.22 21.37 28.94
C ALA A 11 -32.01 22.33 28.02
N ARG A 12 -31.86 22.14 26.70
CA ARG A 12 -32.88 22.51 25.72
C ARG A 12 -33.50 21.26 25.11
N LYS A 13 -34.83 21.27 25.19
CA LYS A 13 -35.82 20.24 24.86
C LYS A 13 -36.02 20.21 23.34
N ALA A 14 -36.03 19.03 22.73
CA ALA A 14 -36.39 18.84 21.33
C ALA A 14 -37.91 19.07 21.13
N PRO A 15 -38.36 19.66 20.01
CA PRO A 15 -39.77 19.63 19.64
C PRO A 15 -40.10 18.39 18.79
N SER A 16 -41.15 17.71 19.21
CA SER A 16 -41.83 16.60 18.55
C SER A 16 -42.80 17.09 17.46
N GLY A 17 -42.93 16.28 16.39
CA GLY A 17 -44.19 16.12 15.66
C GLY A 17 -44.35 16.84 14.32
N ARG A 18 -44.10 16.11 13.22
CA ARG A 18 -44.94 16.13 12.00
C ARG A 18 -44.96 14.74 11.36
N SER A 19 -46.16 14.31 11.03
CA SER A 19 -46.56 13.02 10.42
C SER A 19 -46.03 12.84 8.98
N PRO A 20 -45.90 11.60 8.49
CA PRO A 20 -45.32 11.31 7.18
C PRO A 20 -46.35 11.52 6.06
N LYS A 21 -45.99 12.29 5.03
CA LYS A 21 -46.69 12.31 3.74
C LYS A 21 -45.95 11.41 2.75
N ASP A 22 -46.74 10.65 2.02
CA ASP A 22 -46.43 9.63 1.02
C ASP A 22 -45.23 9.96 0.10
N THR A 23 -44.17 9.17 0.21
CA THR A 23 -43.11 9.05 -0.80
C THR A 23 -43.38 7.85 -1.70
N LYS A 24 -43.63 8.11 -2.99
CA LYS A 24 -43.69 7.06 -4.03
C LYS A 24 -42.35 6.30 -4.10
N PRO A 25 -42.35 4.97 -4.25
CA PRO A 25 -41.12 4.19 -4.37
C PRO A 25 -40.43 4.45 -5.72
N THR A 26 -39.20 4.94 -5.66
CA THR A 26 -38.28 5.03 -6.80
C THR A 26 -37.87 3.62 -7.23
N ARG A 27 -38.19 3.24 -8.47
CA ARG A 27 -37.74 1.98 -9.09
C ARG A 27 -36.23 2.03 -9.32
N HIS A 28 -35.49 1.10 -8.73
CA HIS A 28 -34.13 0.79 -9.17
C HIS A 28 -34.16 0.16 -10.57
N PRO A 29 -33.28 0.54 -11.51
CA PRO A 29 -33.20 -0.13 -12.80
C PRO A 29 -32.56 -1.51 -12.63
N ALA A 30 -33.14 -2.50 -13.33
CA ALA A 30 -32.65 -3.88 -13.36
C ALA A 30 -31.26 -4.00 -14.01
N PRO A 31 -30.44 -5.00 -13.63
CA PRO A 31 -29.15 -5.24 -14.29
C PRO A 31 -29.34 -5.73 -15.74
N PRO A 32 -28.40 -5.44 -16.65
CA PRO A 32 -28.53 -5.80 -18.06
C PRO A 32 -28.45 -7.33 -18.27
N PRO A 33 -29.10 -7.87 -19.32
CA PRO A 33 -29.08 -9.30 -19.58
C PRO A 33 -27.69 -9.76 -20.06
N LYS A 34 -27.29 -10.96 -19.60
CA LYS A 34 -26.05 -11.63 -20.00
C LYS A 34 -26.05 -11.86 -21.53
N ARG A 35 -25.08 -11.28 -22.24
CA ARG A 35 -24.84 -11.53 -23.67
C ARG A 35 -24.55 -13.02 -23.88
N ARG A 36 -25.42 -13.70 -24.63
CA ARG A 36 -25.19 -15.05 -25.17
C ARG A 36 -24.21 -14.94 -26.35
N MET A 37 -23.12 -15.71 -26.32
CA MET A 37 -22.24 -15.90 -27.47
C MET A 37 -23.03 -16.53 -28.63
N PRO A 38 -22.82 -16.13 -29.90
CA PRO A 38 -23.52 -16.73 -31.02
C PRO A 38 -23.02 -18.16 -31.28
N ARG A 39 -23.98 -19.09 -31.49
CA ARG A 39 -23.71 -20.43 -32.00
C ARG A 39 -23.16 -20.33 -33.42
N SER A 40 -21.99 -20.91 -33.64
CA SER A 40 -21.36 -21.06 -34.94
C SER A 40 -22.19 -21.96 -35.86
N LEU A 41 -22.13 -21.61 -37.13
CA LEU A 41 -22.75 -22.21 -38.31
C LEU A 41 -22.76 -23.74 -38.31
N ALA A 42 -23.94 -24.29 -38.57
CA ALA A 42 -24.12 -25.64 -39.06
C ALA A 42 -23.55 -25.72 -40.49
N GLY A 43 -22.66 -26.68 -40.71
CA GLY A 43 -22.28 -27.20 -42.01
C GLY A 43 -22.27 -28.71 -41.89
N ASP A 44 -23.16 -29.35 -42.64
CA ASP A 44 -23.20 -30.80 -42.87
C ASP A 44 -21.83 -31.30 -43.32
N LEU A 45 -21.48 -32.53 -42.89
CA LEU A 45 -20.87 -33.55 -43.74
C LEU A 45 -20.96 -34.91 -43.01
N THR A 46 -21.55 -35.86 -43.73
CA THR A 46 -21.78 -37.27 -43.46
C THR A 46 -20.48 -38.06 -43.36
N ASP A 47 -20.31 -38.88 -42.31
CA ASP A 47 -19.91 -40.30 -42.40
C ASP A 47 -19.83 -40.96 -40.99
N PRO A 48 -20.30 -42.21 -40.79
CA PRO A 48 -20.26 -42.89 -39.50
C PRO A 48 -19.16 -43.96 -39.46
N GLU A 49 -18.11 -43.78 -38.66
CA GLU A 49 -17.17 -44.86 -38.39
C GLU A 49 -16.70 -44.89 -36.92
N MET A 50 -17.16 -45.94 -36.22
CA MET A 50 -16.52 -46.63 -35.10
C MET A 50 -16.26 -45.85 -33.80
N ALA A 51 -17.27 -45.78 -32.93
CA ALA A 51 -17.09 -45.55 -31.50
C ALA A 51 -16.67 -46.86 -30.80
N GLN A 52 -15.40 -46.99 -30.43
CA GLN A 52 -14.96 -47.94 -29.40
C GLN A 52 -15.02 -47.25 -28.04
N PRO A 53 -15.62 -47.86 -27.00
CA PRO A 53 -15.69 -47.25 -25.68
C PRO A 53 -14.31 -47.34 -25.03
N TYR A 54 -13.64 -46.21 -24.87
CA TYR A 54 -12.45 -46.11 -24.03
C TYR A 54 -12.84 -46.43 -22.59
N MET A 55 -12.41 -47.60 -22.12
CA MET A 55 -12.38 -47.96 -20.71
C MET A 55 -11.59 -46.90 -19.95
N LYS A 56 -12.26 -46.27 -18.98
CA LYS A 56 -11.68 -45.31 -18.06
C LYS A 56 -10.69 -46.06 -17.16
N LYS A 57 -9.39 -45.81 -17.35
CA LYS A 57 -8.38 -46.12 -16.34
C LYS A 57 -8.40 -44.97 -15.34
N ASP A 58 -8.84 -45.25 -14.12
CA ASP A 58 -8.74 -44.33 -13.00
C ASP A 58 -7.25 -44.24 -12.58
N ASP A 59 -6.51 -43.35 -13.25
CA ASP A 59 -5.21 -42.85 -12.77
C ASP A 59 -5.46 -41.47 -12.17
N ASP A 60 -5.99 -41.43 -10.94
CA ASP A 60 -6.23 -40.20 -10.16
C ASP A 60 -5.27 -40.09 -8.96
N ASP A 61 -4.02 -40.51 -9.16
CA ASP A 61 -2.89 -40.06 -8.34
C ASP A 61 -2.25 -38.85 -9.05
N SER A 62 -3.02 -37.76 -9.15
CA SER A 62 -2.42 -36.46 -9.45
C SER A 62 -1.59 -36.06 -8.24
N ASP A 63 -0.27 -35.91 -8.41
CA ASP A 63 0.67 -35.35 -7.44
C ASP A 63 0.08 -34.15 -6.68
N ILE A 64 -0.54 -34.41 -5.52
CA ILE A 64 -0.97 -33.36 -4.61
C ILE A 64 0.32 -32.81 -3.99
N GLU A 65 0.90 -31.80 -4.63
CA GLU A 65 2.03 -31.06 -4.08
C GLU A 65 1.55 -30.35 -2.80
N TYR A 66 1.71 -31.02 -1.66
CA TYR A 66 1.42 -30.46 -0.35
C TYR A 66 2.24 -29.19 -0.18
N SER A 67 1.55 -28.08 0.11
CA SER A 67 2.20 -26.80 0.44
C SER A 67 3.31 -27.03 1.47
N PRO A 68 4.51 -26.44 1.31
CA PRO A 68 5.59 -26.50 2.30
C PRO A 68 5.19 -25.98 3.70
N PHE A 69 4.02 -25.33 3.80
CA PHE A 69 3.42 -24.79 5.01
C PHE A 69 2.23 -25.62 5.52
N PHE A 70 2.01 -26.83 4.99
CA PHE A 70 0.95 -27.71 5.45
C PHE A 70 1.16 -28.07 6.94
N GLY A 71 0.10 -27.95 7.75
CA GLY A 71 0.15 -28.26 9.18
C GLY A 71 0.93 -27.27 10.04
N ILE A 72 1.23 -26.07 9.53
CA ILE A 72 1.95 -25.07 10.31
C ILE A 72 1.11 -24.54 11.49
N GLU A 73 1.64 -24.63 12.69
CA GLU A 73 0.97 -24.17 13.91
C GLU A 73 1.62 -22.88 14.44
N LYS A 74 0.79 -21.88 14.76
CA LYS A 74 1.25 -20.59 15.31
C LYS A 74 2.19 -20.74 16.50
N GLY A 75 1.82 -21.57 17.48
CA GLY A 75 2.62 -21.77 18.71
C GLY A 75 4.02 -22.34 18.41
N ALA A 76 4.11 -23.28 17.47
CA ALA A 76 5.39 -23.86 17.05
C ALA A 76 6.28 -22.82 16.37
N VAL A 77 5.72 -22.00 15.47
CA VAL A 77 6.48 -20.96 14.76
C VAL A 77 6.96 -19.87 15.72
N LEU A 78 6.13 -19.46 16.68
CA LEU A 78 6.54 -18.50 17.72
C LEU A 78 7.67 -19.05 18.59
N GLN A 79 7.66 -20.36 18.89
CA GLN A 79 8.75 -21.01 19.59
C GLN A 79 10.04 -21.04 18.75
N GLU A 80 9.94 -21.33 17.44
CA GLU A 80 11.08 -21.27 16.52
C GLU A 80 11.70 -19.86 16.42
N ALA A 81 10.90 -18.80 16.55
CA ALA A 81 11.35 -17.40 16.51
C ALA A 81 12.36 -17.06 17.62
N ARG A 82 12.46 -17.86 18.68
CA ARG A 82 13.51 -17.74 19.70
C ARG A 82 14.92 -17.90 19.12
N ALA A 83 15.07 -18.54 17.95
CA ALA A 83 16.35 -18.63 17.23
C ALA A 83 16.93 -17.25 16.87
N PHE A 84 16.11 -16.19 16.81
CA PHE A 84 16.60 -14.83 16.54
C PHE A 84 17.38 -14.21 17.71
N HIS A 85 17.38 -14.85 18.88
CA HIS A 85 18.16 -14.43 20.03
C HIS A 85 19.56 -15.04 20.08
N ASP A 86 19.88 -15.97 19.17
CA ASP A 86 21.19 -16.61 19.11
C ASP A 86 22.28 -15.58 18.76
N PRO A 87 23.38 -15.48 19.54
CA PRO A 87 24.52 -14.63 19.18
C PRO A 87 25.14 -14.99 17.81
N GLN A 88 25.04 -16.26 17.39
CA GLN A 88 25.51 -16.72 16.08
C GLN A 88 24.32 -16.94 15.14
N LEU A 89 23.90 -15.87 14.47
CA LEU A 89 22.75 -15.91 13.58
C LEU A 89 22.99 -16.78 12.32
N ASP A 90 22.21 -17.85 12.19
CA ASP A 90 22.04 -18.57 10.92
C ASP A 90 21.00 -17.85 10.06
N ALA A 91 21.46 -17.18 9.00
CA ALA A 91 20.61 -16.39 8.13
C ALA A 91 19.55 -17.24 7.38
N ARG A 92 19.89 -18.50 7.02
CA ARG A 92 18.98 -19.39 6.31
C ARG A 92 17.87 -19.85 7.22
N ARG A 93 18.22 -20.30 8.43
CA ARG A 93 17.24 -20.67 9.46
C ARG A 93 16.36 -19.49 9.83
N CYS A 94 16.94 -18.31 10.06
CA CYS A 94 16.16 -17.12 10.40
C CYS A 94 15.19 -16.73 9.29
N SER A 95 15.61 -16.83 8.03
CA SER A 95 14.76 -16.54 6.86
C SER A 95 13.58 -17.50 6.77
N GLN A 96 13.78 -18.79 7.04
CA GLN A 96 12.69 -19.78 7.07
C GLN A 96 11.65 -19.44 8.15
N VAL A 97 12.10 -19.09 9.36
CA VAL A 97 11.19 -18.74 10.46
C VAL A 97 10.44 -17.44 10.17
N ILE A 98 11.09 -16.40 9.62
CA ILE A 98 10.38 -15.19 9.18
C ILE A 98 9.33 -15.53 8.11
N THR A 99 9.68 -16.37 7.13
CA THR A 99 8.75 -16.73 6.06
C THR A 99 7.51 -17.44 6.62
N LYS A 100 7.69 -18.32 7.60
CA LYS A 100 6.60 -18.96 8.35
C LYS A 100 5.72 -17.94 9.09
N LEU A 101 6.33 -16.96 9.77
CA LEU A 101 5.60 -15.89 10.45
C LEU A 101 4.79 -15.03 9.46
N LEU A 102 5.40 -14.61 8.35
CA LEU A 102 4.74 -13.87 7.28
C LEU A 102 3.59 -14.67 6.67
N TYR A 103 3.78 -15.98 6.47
CA TYR A 103 2.73 -16.86 5.96
C TYR A 103 1.52 -16.89 6.89
N LEU A 104 1.73 -17.09 8.20
CA LEU A 104 0.66 -17.08 9.19
C LEU A 104 -0.13 -15.76 9.16
N ILE A 105 0.57 -14.62 9.19
CA ILE A 105 -0.06 -13.29 9.11
C ILE A 105 -0.87 -13.16 7.81
N ASN A 106 -0.33 -13.62 6.68
CA ASN A 106 -1.00 -13.55 5.38
C ASN A 106 -2.23 -14.48 5.27
N GLN A 107 -2.30 -15.57 6.06
CA GLN A 107 -3.50 -16.41 6.18
C GLN A 107 -4.57 -15.79 7.09
N GLY A 108 -4.31 -14.63 7.69
CA GLY A 108 -5.22 -13.95 8.61
C GLY A 108 -5.05 -14.37 10.07
N GLU A 109 -4.01 -15.14 10.40
CA GLU A 109 -3.69 -15.48 11.79
C GLU A 109 -3.31 -14.19 12.55
N SER A 110 -3.93 -13.97 13.70
CA SER A 110 -3.68 -12.77 14.50
C SER A 110 -2.72 -13.06 15.65
N PHE A 111 -1.72 -12.20 15.82
CA PHE A 111 -0.85 -12.21 16.99
C PHE A 111 -1.47 -11.35 18.08
N THR A 112 -1.47 -11.86 19.30
CA THR A 112 -1.76 -11.04 20.47
C THR A 112 -0.73 -9.92 20.57
N LYS A 113 -1.05 -8.85 21.32
CA LYS A 113 -0.11 -7.74 21.51
C LYS A 113 1.23 -8.20 22.07
N VAL A 114 1.20 -9.13 23.04
CA VAL A 114 2.41 -9.67 23.67
C VAL A 114 3.25 -10.45 22.66
N GLU A 115 2.64 -11.37 21.89
CA GLU A 115 3.35 -12.14 20.86
C GLU A 115 3.93 -11.23 19.78
N ALA A 116 3.17 -10.23 19.32
CA ALA A 116 3.63 -9.30 18.29
C ALA A 116 4.84 -8.48 18.76
N THR A 117 4.80 -7.99 20.00
CA THR A 117 5.91 -7.27 20.64
C THR A 117 7.14 -8.17 20.80
N GLU A 118 6.98 -9.41 21.29
CA GLU A 118 8.09 -10.36 21.43
C GLU A 118 8.75 -10.67 20.08
N VAL A 119 7.93 -10.96 19.06
CA VAL A 119 8.40 -11.20 17.69
C VAL A 119 9.10 -9.95 17.14
N PHE A 120 8.56 -8.75 17.38
CA PHE A 120 9.18 -7.50 16.95
C PHE A 120 10.58 -7.35 17.56
N PHE A 121 10.70 -7.45 18.89
CA PHE A 121 12.00 -7.39 19.57
C PHE A 121 12.98 -8.44 19.05
N ALA A 122 12.52 -9.66 18.81
CA ALA A 122 13.33 -10.74 18.25
C ALA A 122 13.81 -10.41 16.82
N VAL A 123 12.92 -9.92 15.95
CA VAL A 123 13.23 -9.52 14.58
C VAL A 123 14.22 -8.36 14.54
N THR A 124 14.16 -7.40 15.48
CA THR A 124 15.10 -6.27 15.49
C THR A 124 16.57 -6.71 15.66
N LYS A 125 16.82 -7.83 16.35
CA LYS A 125 18.18 -8.38 16.51
C LYS A 125 18.77 -8.86 15.18
N LEU A 126 17.93 -9.23 14.21
CA LEU A 126 18.37 -9.73 12.91
C LEU A 126 19.03 -8.65 12.03
N PHE A 127 18.92 -7.36 12.40
CA PHE A 127 19.71 -6.29 11.77
C PHE A 127 21.23 -6.48 11.93
N GLN A 128 21.69 -7.32 12.87
CA GLN A 128 23.10 -7.67 13.03
C GLN A 128 23.63 -8.52 11.87
N SER A 129 22.76 -9.26 11.17
CA SER A 129 23.15 -10.06 10.01
C SER A 129 23.39 -9.18 8.78
N ASN A 130 24.44 -9.50 8.01
CA ASN A 130 24.75 -8.85 6.74
C ASN A 130 24.07 -9.51 5.53
N ASP A 131 23.30 -10.59 5.73
CA ASP A 131 22.62 -11.28 4.65
C ASP A 131 21.50 -10.42 4.05
N ALA A 132 21.58 -10.18 2.74
CA ALA A 132 20.67 -9.29 2.04
C ALA A 132 19.25 -9.87 1.90
N GLY A 133 19.11 -11.20 1.82
CA GLY A 133 17.82 -11.88 1.76
C GLY A 133 17.06 -11.73 3.08
N LEU A 134 17.73 -12.06 4.18
CA LEU A 134 17.20 -11.89 5.52
C LEU A 134 16.86 -10.44 5.81
N ARG A 135 17.70 -9.48 5.41
CA ARG A 135 17.41 -8.05 5.61
C ARG A 135 16.10 -7.63 4.93
N ARG A 136 15.80 -8.15 3.74
CA ARG A 136 14.51 -7.88 3.05
C ARG A 136 13.33 -8.46 3.84
N LEU A 137 13.48 -9.66 4.38
CA LEU A 137 12.46 -10.30 5.21
C LEU A 137 12.21 -9.53 6.51
N VAL A 138 13.26 -8.99 7.14
CA VAL A 138 13.16 -8.09 8.31
C VAL A 138 12.33 -6.85 7.98
N TYR A 139 12.58 -6.20 6.84
CA TYR A 139 11.77 -5.06 6.40
C TYR A 139 10.29 -5.40 6.20
N LEU A 140 9.98 -6.60 5.69
CA LEU A 140 8.59 -7.05 5.56
C LEU A 140 7.95 -7.25 6.93
N MET A 141 8.61 -8.00 7.81
CA MET A 141 8.09 -8.26 9.16
C MET A 141 7.79 -6.99 9.94
N ILE A 142 8.67 -5.98 9.91
CA ILE A 142 8.44 -4.72 10.63
C ILE A 142 7.17 -4.01 10.13
N LYS A 143 6.88 -4.06 8.81
CA LYS A 143 5.66 -3.46 8.27
C LYS A 143 4.40 -4.23 8.68
N GLU A 144 4.48 -5.56 8.68
CA GLU A 144 3.33 -6.41 9.02
C GLU A 144 3.00 -6.35 10.51
N LEU A 145 4.01 -6.32 11.40
CA LEU A 145 3.79 -6.24 12.84
C LEU A 145 3.21 -4.88 13.29
N SER A 146 3.40 -3.81 12.50
CA SER A 146 2.93 -2.45 12.81
C SER A 146 3.26 -2.05 14.26
N PRO A 147 4.55 -1.87 14.61
CA PRO A 147 4.98 -1.61 15.98
C PRO A 147 4.29 -0.39 16.57
N SER A 148 4.09 -0.41 17.88
CA SER A 148 3.54 0.72 18.62
C SER A 148 4.51 1.90 18.61
N SER A 149 4.02 3.11 18.87
CA SER A 149 4.85 4.33 18.91
C SER A 149 6.02 4.21 19.90
N ASP A 150 5.82 3.45 20.99
CA ASP A 150 6.84 3.19 22.00
C ASP A 150 7.91 2.20 21.53
N GLU A 151 7.70 1.47 20.43
CA GLU A 151 8.63 0.47 19.91
C GLU A 151 9.37 0.94 18.66
N VAL A 152 8.80 1.88 17.91
CA VAL A 152 9.35 2.39 16.64
C VAL A 152 10.81 2.86 16.80
N PHE A 153 11.14 3.49 17.93
CA PHE A 153 12.49 4.01 18.19
C PHE A 153 13.59 2.94 18.09
N ILE A 154 13.27 1.68 18.39
CA ILE A 154 14.22 0.56 18.44
C ILE A 154 14.81 0.28 17.06
N VAL A 155 14.00 0.43 16.00
CA VAL A 155 14.43 0.17 14.62
C VAL A 155 14.80 1.45 13.85
N THR A 156 14.43 2.62 14.35
CA THR A 156 14.65 3.90 13.65
C THR A 156 16.12 4.11 13.29
N SER A 157 17.06 3.89 14.22
CA SER A 157 18.50 4.10 13.95
C SER A 157 19.04 3.13 12.88
N SER A 158 18.66 1.85 12.94
CA SER A 158 19.03 0.86 11.93
C SER A 158 18.44 1.17 10.56
N LEU A 159 17.17 1.58 10.50
CA LEU A 159 16.51 1.98 9.25
C LEU A 159 17.12 3.28 8.69
N MET A 160 17.46 4.25 9.53
CA MET A 160 18.16 5.47 9.12
C MET A 160 19.56 5.17 8.57
N LYS A 161 20.27 4.22 9.17
CA LYS A 161 21.56 3.73 8.66
C LYS A 161 21.39 3.11 7.27
N ASP A 162 20.40 2.25 7.10
CA ASP A 162 20.13 1.58 5.82
C ASP A 162 19.62 2.55 4.74
N MET A 163 18.85 3.58 5.10
CA MET A 163 18.40 4.65 4.21
C MET A 163 19.56 5.46 3.61
N ASN A 164 20.67 5.54 4.33
CA ASN A 164 21.89 6.23 3.90
C ASN A 164 23.01 5.26 3.46
N SER A 165 22.67 3.97 3.26
CA SER A 165 23.61 2.97 2.80
C SER A 165 24.10 3.25 1.37
N LYS A 166 25.25 2.67 0.99
CA LYS A 166 25.70 2.67 -0.41
C LYS A 166 24.89 1.72 -1.29
N THR A 167 24.15 0.79 -0.68
CA THR A 167 23.33 -0.20 -1.38
C THR A 167 21.94 0.36 -1.65
N ASP A 168 21.64 0.70 -2.90
CA ASP A 168 20.36 1.33 -3.29
C ASP A 168 19.12 0.53 -2.86
N MET A 169 19.22 -0.81 -2.86
CA MET A 169 18.13 -1.67 -2.42
C MET A 169 17.86 -1.54 -0.90
N TYR A 170 18.89 -1.32 -0.09
CA TYR A 170 18.71 -1.02 1.34
C TYR A 170 18.07 0.34 1.53
N ARG A 171 18.55 1.35 0.79
CA ARG A 171 17.98 2.70 0.85
C ARG A 171 16.48 2.71 0.54
N ALA A 172 16.10 2.14 -0.61
CA ALA A 172 14.72 2.11 -1.07
C ALA A 172 13.80 1.35 -0.11
N ASN A 173 14.24 0.19 0.39
CA ASN A 173 13.41 -0.59 1.31
C ASN A 173 13.31 0.04 2.70
N ALA A 174 14.40 0.60 3.22
CA ALA A 174 14.39 1.32 4.49
C ALA A 174 13.44 2.53 4.44
N ILE A 175 13.43 3.30 3.34
CA ILE A 175 12.47 4.41 3.14
C ILE A 175 11.01 3.92 3.22
N ARG A 176 10.68 2.80 2.58
CA ARG A 176 9.30 2.25 2.61
C ARG A 176 8.88 1.81 4.00
N VAL A 177 9.80 1.18 4.75
CA VAL A 177 9.51 0.74 6.13
C VAL A 177 9.40 1.93 7.05
N LEU A 178 10.38 2.83 7.03
CA LEU A 178 10.45 3.98 7.92
C LEU A 178 9.21 4.87 7.75
N CYS A 179 8.84 5.24 6.52
CA CYS A 179 7.66 6.06 6.27
C CYS A 179 6.33 5.36 6.61
N ARG A 180 6.31 4.04 6.85
CA ARG A 180 5.12 3.29 7.26
C ARG A 180 4.92 3.27 8.78
N ILE A 181 5.99 3.44 9.55
CA ILE A 181 5.99 3.27 11.02
C ILE A 181 6.22 4.57 11.80
N ILE A 182 6.73 5.63 11.16
CA ILE A 182 7.02 6.91 11.85
C ILE A 182 5.76 7.75 12.08
N ASP A 183 5.88 8.65 13.06
CA ASP A 183 4.93 9.73 13.33
C ASP A 183 5.37 11.06 12.69
N GLY A 184 4.58 12.12 12.91
CA GLY A 184 4.88 13.45 12.36
C GLY A 184 6.14 14.11 12.93
N ASN A 185 6.50 13.82 14.17
CA ASN A 185 7.69 14.37 14.81
C ASN A 185 8.97 13.77 14.20
N LEU A 186 9.03 12.44 14.10
CA LEU A 186 10.12 11.74 13.43
C LEU A 186 10.17 12.08 11.94
N LEU A 187 9.01 12.21 11.27
CA LEU A 187 8.95 12.63 9.87
C LEU A 187 9.64 13.98 9.64
N THR A 188 9.42 14.95 10.51
CA THR A 188 10.06 16.28 10.41
C THR A 188 11.59 16.17 10.52
N GLN A 189 12.09 15.28 11.39
CA GLN A 189 13.54 15.07 11.56
C GLN A 189 14.18 14.43 10.33
N ILE A 190 13.48 13.50 9.67
CA ILE A 190 14.00 12.78 8.51
C ILE A 190 13.68 13.45 7.17
N GLU A 191 12.90 14.53 7.17
CA GLU A 191 12.37 15.21 5.97
C GLU A 191 13.47 15.48 4.92
N ARG A 192 14.63 15.97 5.37
CA ARG A 192 15.77 16.27 4.49
C ARG A 192 16.23 15.05 3.70
N TYR A 193 16.29 13.88 4.33
CA TYR A 193 16.72 12.65 3.69
C TYR A 193 15.69 12.17 2.66
N LEU A 194 14.39 12.34 2.94
CA LEU A 194 13.32 12.00 2.01
C LEU A 194 13.33 12.91 0.77
N LYS A 195 13.53 14.23 0.96
CA LYS A 195 13.70 15.18 -0.15
C LYS A 195 14.85 14.78 -1.07
N GLN A 196 16.00 14.45 -0.50
CA GLN A 196 17.14 13.95 -1.26
C GLN A 196 16.84 12.64 -1.99
N ALA A 197 16.09 11.73 -1.35
CA ALA A 197 15.70 10.47 -1.97
C ALA A 197 14.73 10.67 -3.14
N ILE A 198 13.83 11.66 -3.12
CA ILE A 198 12.88 11.96 -4.21
C ILE A 198 13.60 12.30 -5.52
N VAL A 199 14.72 13.04 -5.44
CA VAL A 199 15.53 13.46 -6.59
C VAL A 199 16.74 12.54 -6.82
N ASP A 200 16.71 11.34 -6.26
CA ASP A 200 17.82 10.39 -6.38
C ASP A 200 18.01 9.90 -7.83
N LYS A 201 19.27 9.68 -8.22
CA LYS A 201 19.62 9.15 -9.54
C LYS A 201 19.09 7.74 -9.76
N ASN A 202 19.02 6.93 -8.70
CA ASN A 202 18.46 5.60 -8.76
C ASN A 202 16.93 5.67 -8.75
N PRO A 203 16.25 5.21 -9.83
CA PRO A 203 14.80 5.32 -9.92
C PRO A 203 14.05 4.50 -8.87
N VAL A 204 14.65 3.43 -8.33
CA VAL A 204 14.03 2.60 -7.28
C VAL A 204 13.96 3.37 -5.96
N VAL A 205 14.99 4.16 -5.64
CA VAL A 205 15.04 5.00 -4.45
C VAL A 205 14.07 6.17 -4.57
N ALA A 206 14.12 6.90 -5.69
CA ALA A 206 13.19 8.00 -5.97
C ALA A 206 11.73 7.52 -5.94
N SER A 207 11.44 6.40 -6.60
CA SER A 207 10.11 5.80 -6.57
C SER A 207 9.68 5.37 -5.17
N ALA A 208 10.59 4.85 -4.34
CA ALA A 208 10.27 4.49 -2.96
C ALA A 208 9.87 5.73 -2.15
N ALA A 209 10.64 6.82 -2.25
CA ALA A 209 10.35 8.07 -1.54
C ALA A 209 9.04 8.73 -2.00
N LEU A 210 8.76 8.74 -3.30
CA LEU A 210 7.52 9.30 -3.85
C LEU A 210 6.27 8.53 -3.38
N VAL A 211 6.32 7.20 -3.43
CA VAL A 211 5.20 6.36 -2.93
C VAL A 211 5.05 6.52 -1.41
N SER A 212 6.16 6.55 -0.67
CA SER A 212 6.13 6.88 0.76
C SER A 212 5.50 8.26 1.02
N GLY A 213 5.79 9.27 0.20
CA GLY A 213 5.17 10.59 0.27
C GLY A 213 3.65 10.57 0.07
N ILE A 214 3.15 9.74 -0.85
CA ILE A 214 1.71 9.53 -1.07
C ILE A 214 1.02 9.00 0.21
N HIS A 215 1.62 8.00 0.86
CA HIS A 215 1.10 7.45 2.11
C HIS A 215 1.15 8.48 3.25
N LEU A 216 2.27 9.19 3.38
CA LEU A 216 2.47 10.19 4.43
C LEU A 216 1.54 11.39 4.28
N LEU A 217 1.11 11.74 3.07
CA LEU A 217 0.23 12.88 2.80
C LEU A 217 -1.12 12.75 3.54
N GLN A 218 -1.59 11.53 3.78
CA GLN A 218 -2.85 11.28 4.50
C GLN A 218 -2.77 11.68 5.98
N ALA A 219 -1.62 11.45 6.62
CA ALA A 219 -1.42 11.71 8.04
C ALA A 219 -0.71 13.05 8.31
N ASN A 220 0.15 13.51 7.39
CA ASN A 220 1.05 14.65 7.58
C ASN A 220 1.07 15.59 6.36
N PRO A 221 -0.09 16.14 5.93
CA PRO A 221 -0.19 16.88 4.69
C PRO A 221 0.70 18.13 4.64
N GLU A 222 0.82 18.84 5.76
CA GLU A 222 1.58 20.09 5.85
C GLU A 222 3.10 19.87 5.72
N ILE A 223 3.59 18.66 6.06
CA ILE A 223 4.99 18.31 5.87
C ILE A 223 5.25 17.96 4.41
N VAL A 224 4.44 17.07 3.84
CA VAL A 224 4.64 16.58 2.47
C VAL A 224 4.45 17.68 1.41
N LYS A 225 3.55 18.65 1.63
CA LYS A 225 3.39 19.81 0.72
C LYS A 225 4.68 20.65 0.57
N ARG A 226 5.60 20.61 1.55
CA ARG A 226 6.90 21.30 1.46
C ARG A 226 7.88 20.64 0.50
N TRP A 227 7.54 19.48 -0.06
CA TRP A 227 8.38 18.71 -0.99
C TRP A 227 8.07 19.04 -2.45
N SER A 228 7.26 20.08 -2.67
CA SER A 228 6.71 20.42 -3.99
C SER A 228 7.78 20.63 -5.06
N ASN A 229 8.94 21.19 -4.70
CA ASN A 229 10.04 21.40 -5.63
C ASN A 229 10.66 20.07 -6.08
N GLU A 230 11.01 19.19 -5.14
CA GLU A 230 11.60 17.88 -5.41
C GLU A 230 10.62 16.99 -6.19
N VAL A 231 9.34 17.02 -5.84
CA VAL A 231 8.29 16.27 -6.55
C VAL A 231 8.08 16.81 -7.96
N GLN A 232 8.15 18.14 -8.16
CA GLN A 232 8.05 18.76 -9.47
C GLN A 232 9.23 18.38 -10.39
N GLU A 233 10.43 18.23 -9.84
CA GLU A 233 11.60 17.69 -10.54
C GLU A 233 11.38 16.22 -10.93
N ALA A 234 10.86 15.40 -10.01
CA ALA A 234 10.56 13.99 -10.28
C ALA A 234 9.55 13.78 -11.43
N VAL A 235 8.59 14.69 -11.62
CA VAL A 235 7.66 14.68 -12.77
C VAL A 235 8.39 14.83 -14.10
N GLN A 236 9.53 15.51 -14.12
CA GLN A 236 10.37 15.69 -15.31
C GLN A 236 11.38 14.55 -15.53
N SER A 237 11.40 13.56 -14.63
CA SER A 237 12.32 12.43 -14.72
C SER A 237 12.18 11.66 -16.04
N ARG A 238 13.31 11.14 -16.54
CA ARG A 238 13.33 10.23 -17.68
C ARG A 238 12.89 8.82 -17.31
N ALA A 239 12.94 8.45 -16.03
CA ALA A 239 12.48 7.15 -15.56
C ALA A 239 10.95 7.12 -15.47
N ALA A 240 10.32 6.22 -16.23
CA ALA A 240 8.87 6.17 -16.39
C ALA A 240 8.10 6.03 -15.06
N LEU A 241 8.59 5.19 -14.15
CA LEU A 241 7.96 5.01 -12.83
C LEU A 241 8.12 6.24 -11.93
N VAL A 242 9.28 6.91 -11.98
CA VAL A 242 9.51 8.13 -11.18
C VAL A 242 8.60 9.25 -11.66
N GLN A 243 8.49 9.45 -12.97
CA GLN A 243 7.55 10.41 -13.55
C GLN A 243 6.10 10.10 -13.16
N PHE A 244 5.69 8.83 -13.19
CA PHE A 244 4.35 8.41 -12.78
C PHE A 244 4.06 8.70 -11.30
N HIS A 245 4.94 8.26 -10.39
CA HIS A 245 4.74 8.50 -8.95
C HIS A 245 4.88 9.98 -8.59
N GLY A 246 5.77 10.72 -9.26
CA GLY A 246 5.91 12.16 -9.11
C GLY A 246 4.63 12.89 -9.49
N LEU A 247 4.01 12.53 -10.62
CA LEU A 247 2.74 13.10 -11.05
C LEU A 247 1.62 12.79 -10.06
N ALA A 248 1.54 11.55 -9.59
CA ALA A 248 0.54 11.13 -8.60
C ALA A 248 0.65 11.95 -7.31
N LEU A 249 1.85 12.06 -6.73
CA LEU A 249 2.06 12.84 -5.51
C LEU A 249 1.83 14.34 -5.73
N LEU A 250 2.29 14.90 -6.85
CA LEU A 250 2.09 16.32 -7.15
C LEU A 250 0.62 16.68 -7.32
N HIS A 251 -0.15 15.83 -7.99
CA HIS A 251 -1.59 16.02 -8.11
C HIS A 251 -2.25 15.96 -6.74
N GLN A 252 -1.93 14.95 -5.91
CA GLN A 252 -2.58 14.76 -4.62
C GLN A 252 -2.29 15.91 -3.63
N THR A 253 -1.08 16.48 -3.65
CA THR A 253 -0.76 17.69 -2.84
C THR A 253 -1.55 18.92 -3.26
N ARG A 254 -1.96 18.98 -4.54
CA ARG A 254 -2.71 20.09 -5.15
C ARG A 254 -4.20 19.83 -5.28
N GLN A 255 -4.71 18.65 -4.91
CA GLN A 255 -6.08 18.23 -5.24
C GLN A 255 -7.19 19.17 -4.71
N ASN A 256 -6.89 19.96 -3.67
CA ASN A 256 -7.82 20.94 -3.11
C ASN A 256 -7.70 22.34 -3.73
N ASP A 257 -6.70 22.59 -4.58
CA ASP A 257 -6.48 23.84 -5.31
C ASP A 257 -6.75 23.61 -6.81
N ARG A 258 -7.97 23.97 -7.23
CA ARG A 258 -8.44 23.79 -8.60
C ARG A 258 -7.55 24.49 -9.63
N LEU A 259 -7.04 25.68 -9.31
CA LEU A 259 -6.20 26.44 -10.23
C LEU A 259 -4.84 25.75 -10.41
N ALA A 260 -4.25 25.27 -9.30
CA ALA A 260 -2.99 24.52 -9.35
C ALA A 260 -3.13 23.20 -10.12
N VAL A 261 -4.24 22.49 -9.98
CA VAL A 261 -4.53 21.27 -10.76
C VAL A 261 -4.70 21.60 -12.24
N SER A 262 -5.48 22.63 -12.58
CA SER A 262 -5.69 23.06 -13.96
C SER A 262 -4.38 23.47 -14.64
N LYS A 263 -3.51 24.22 -13.94
CA LYS A 263 -2.16 24.57 -14.42
C LYS A 263 -1.28 23.35 -14.64
N LEU A 264 -1.30 22.39 -13.71
CA LEU A 264 -0.55 21.14 -13.83
C LEU A 264 -0.95 20.34 -15.07
N VAL A 265 -2.26 20.09 -15.23
CA VAL A 265 -2.81 19.35 -16.36
C VAL A 265 -2.51 20.06 -17.68
N SER A 266 -2.72 21.38 -17.74
CA SER A 266 -2.46 22.18 -18.94
C SER A 266 -0.98 22.19 -19.32
N SER A 267 -0.07 22.23 -18.32
CA SER A 267 1.37 22.17 -18.56
C SER A 267 1.78 20.81 -19.13
N LEU A 268 1.28 19.71 -18.58
CA LEU A 268 1.66 18.36 -19.00
C LEU A 268 1.01 17.92 -20.32
N THR A 269 -0.19 18.42 -20.62
CA THR A 269 -0.89 18.13 -21.89
C THR A 269 -0.17 18.78 -23.08
N ARG A 270 0.44 19.96 -22.86
CA ARG A 270 1.28 20.62 -23.88
C ARG A 270 2.69 20.04 -23.97
N GLY A 271 3.13 19.32 -22.93
CA GLY A 271 4.45 18.70 -22.86
C GLY A 271 4.45 17.26 -23.35
N SER A 272 5.63 16.62 -23.32
CA SER A 272 5.76 15.18 -23.55
C SER A 272 5.81 14.43 -22.21
N VAL A 273 4.77 13.62 -21.96
CA VAL A 273 4.77 12.64 -20.86
C VAL A 273 5.23 11.31 -21.44
N ARG A 274 6.32 10.75 -20.90
CA ARG A 274 6.97 9.54 -21.44
C ARG A 274 6.40 8.25 -20.87
N SER A 275 6.00 8.29 -19.61
CA SER A 275 5.47 7.12 -18.91
C SER A 275 4.03 6.83 -19.37
N PRO A 276 3.73 5.62 -19.88
CA PRO A 276 2.37 5.24 -20.23
C PRO A 276 1.41 5.32 -19.03
N LEU A 277 1.88 4.98 -17.83
CA LEU A 277 1.10 5.10 -16.61
C LEU A 277 0.82 6.56 -16.25
N ALA A 278 1.80 7.46 -16.44
CA ALA A 278 1.59 8.89 -16.23
C ALA A 278 0.64 9.49 -17.27
N GLN A 279 0.66 9.00 -18.53
CA GLN A 279 -0.32 9.39 -19.54
C GLN A 279 -1.74 8.97 -19.13
N CYS A 280 -1.94 7.71 -18.72
CA CYS A 280 -3.22 7.23 -18.20
C CYS A 280 -3.71 8.08 -17.03
N LEU A 281 -2.80 8.47 -16.13
CA LEU A 281 -3.12 9.30 -14.97
C LEU A 281 -3.48 10.74 -15.37
N LEU A 282 -2.75 11.32 -16.33
CA LEU A 282 -3.05 12.64 -16.89
C LEU A 282 -4.42 12.67 -17.55
N ILE A 283 -4.79 11.65 -18.33
CA ILE A 283 -6.12 11.53 -18.94
C ILE A 283 -7.22 11.54 -17.87
N ARG A 284 -7.03 10.78 -16.77
CA ARG A 284 -7.96 10.80 -15.62
C ARG A 284 -8.10 12.19 -15.01
N TYR A 285 -6.99 12.91 -14.81
CA TYR A 285 -7.01 14.25 -14.24
C TYR A 285 -7.64 15.28 -15.19
N THR A 286 -7.38 15.20 -16.50
CA THR A 286 -8.03 16.05 -17.50
C THR A 286 -9.54 15.84 -17.51
N SER A 287 -10.01 14.59 -17.41
CA SER A 287 -11.44 14.28 -17.31
C SER A 287 -12.07 14.87 -16.05
N GLN A 288 -11.39 14.79 -14.90
CA GLN A 288 -11.87 15.40 -13.65
C GLN A 288 -12.00 16.92 -13.74
N VAL A 289 -10.98 17.59 -14.31
CA VAL A 289 -10.99 19.05 -14.47
C VAL A 289 -12.12 19.49 -15.41
N THR A 290 -12.24 18.84 -16.58
CA THR A 290 -13.28 19.17 -17.58
C THR A 290 -14.69 18.93 -17.06
N TYR A 291 -14.95 17.83 -16.35
CA TYR A 291 -16.25 17.57 -15.73
C TYR A 291 -16.65 18.68 -14.75
N ILE A 292 -15.71 19.13 -13.91
CA ILE A 292 -15.96 20.22 -12.96
C ILE A 292 -16.31 21.52 -13.70
N TYR A 293 -15.60 21.86 -14.77
CA TYR A 293 -15.90 23.06 -15.57
C TYR A 293 -17.26 22.96 -16.28
N LEU A 294 -17.58 21.82 -16.90
CA LEU A 294 -18.87 21.60 -17.56
C LEU A 294 -20.04 21.75 -16.57
N TYR A 295 -19.93 21.19 -15.37
CA TYR A 295 -20.97 21.35 -14.34
C TYR A 295 -21.10 22.79 -13.85
N TRP A 296 -19.99 23.53 -13.76
CA TRP A 296 -20.03 24.94 -13.37
C TRP A 296 -20.67 25.81 -14.45
N THR A 297 -20.27 25.65 -15.72
CA THR A 297 -20.82 26.43 -16.84
C THR A 297 -22.29 26.12 -17.12
N LEU A 298 -22.76 24.91 -16.80
CA LEU A 298 -24.18 24.54 -16.94
C LEU A 298 -25.05 24.94 -15.73
N ALA A 299 -24.43 25.35 -14.62
CA ALA A 299 -25.13 25.77 -13.41
C ALA A 299 -25.27 27.31 -13.27
N GLU A 300 -24.59 28.06 -14.13
CA GLU A 300 -24.77 29.51 -14.36
C GLU A 300 -25.76 29.75 -15.50
#